data_AF-A0A1S3RAH5-F1
#
_entry.id   AF-A0A1S3RAH5-F1
#
_cell.length_a   1.000
_cell.length_b   1.000
_cell.length_c   1.000
_cell.angle_alpha   90.00
_cell.angle_beta   90.00
_cell.angle_gamma   90.00
#
_symmetry.space_group_name_H-M   'P 1'
#
loop_
_entity.id
_entity.type
_entity.pdbx_description
1 polymer ?
#
loop_
_entity_poly.entity_id
_entity_poly.type
_entity_poly.pdbx_seq_one_letter_code
_entity_poly.pdbx_strand_id
1 'polypeptide(L)'
;MCFKMIPLSLQSIFTVMLGPFVFFDAQKTKYLQILTSLMRWIAFTMMIILALIRIGKDRGEGHPRMAQISGVPNLFGVCVYSFMCQHSLPSLVTPISDKRRVGTLVVCDYVLILGFYGLLSFTAIFCFDSSLLHDMYTLNFTDNCDVLDIPALRYFLGLFPVFTISTNFPIIAVTLRNNWKTLFHRDGGTYPWVVDRIVFPLITLVPPIIVAFCTHNLESLVGITGAYAGTGIQYVIPALLVYYGRRHLVPMLGTDEVNKHRSPFRHTFWVWFVVVWATFCLMFVTANIILEDTKK
;
A
#
# COMPACT_ATOMS: atom_id res chain seq x y z
N MET A 1 -28.79 4.05 4.38
CA MET A 1 -29.17 2.87 3.55
C MET A 1 -28.83 3.03 2.05
N CYS A 2 -28.19 4.13 1.62
CA CYS A 2 -27.96 4.45 0.20
C CYS A 2 -26.58 4.03 -0.36
N PHE A 3 -25.72 3.37 0.42
CA PHE A 3 -24.37 2.96 -0.01
C PHE A 3 -24.17 1.44 -0.11
N LYS A 4 -25.24 0.64 0.06
CA LYS A 4 -25.14 -0.83 0.10
C LYS A 4 -25.09 -1.50 -1.27
N MET A 5 -24.95 -0.72 -2.34
CA MET A 5 -24.76 -1.21 -3.68
C MET A 5 -23.89 -0.15 -4.37
N ILE A 6 -22.56 -0.31 -4.33
CA ILE A 6 -21.75 0.23 -5.42
C ILE A 6 -22.30 -0.50 -6.64
N PRO A 7 -23.05 0.17 -7.54
CA PRO A 7 -23.73 -0.56 -8.58
C PRO A 7 -22.65 -1.14 -9.49
N LEU A 8 -22.85 -2.38 -9.96
CA LEU A 8 -22.01 -3.05 -10.95
C LEU A 8 -21.62 -2.10 -12.11
N SER A 9 -22.47 -1.10 -12.40
CA SER A 9 -22.24 -0.02 -13.34
C SER A 9 -21.03 0.86 -13.01
N LEU A 10 -20.77 1.25 -11.75
CA LEU A 10 -19.65 2.15 -11.41
C LEU A 10 -18.30 1.45 -11.61
N GLN A 11 -18.20 0.18 -11.21
CA GLN A 11 -17.00 -0.64 -11.40
C GLN A 11 -16.76 -0.93 -12.90
N SER A 12 -17.84 -1.17 -13.65
CA SER A 12 -17.78 -1.31 -15.11
C SER A 12 -17.35 -0.02 -15.79
N ILE A 13 -17.88 1.13 -15.38
CA ILE A 13 -17.49 2.47 -15.87
C ILE A 13 -16.01 2.74 -15.57
N PHE A 14 -15.56 2.46 -14.34
CA PHE A 14 -14.15 2.61 -13.96
C PHE A 14 -13.25 1.75 -14.84
N THR A 15 -13.63 0.49 -15.08
CA THR A 15 -12.89 -0.44 -15.93
C THR A 15 -12.83 0.03 -17.38
N VAL A 16 -13.94 0.50 -17.95
CA VAL A 16 -14.01 0.97 -19.33
C VAL A 16 -13.27 2.31 -19.51
N MET A 17 -13.30 3.20 -18.51
CA MET A 17 -12.60 4.48 -18.59
C MET A 17 -11.09 4.35 -18.37
N LEU A 18 -10.65 3.55 -17.40
CA LEU A 18 -9.25 3.49 -16.99
C LEU A 18 -8.49 2.29 -17.58
N GLY A 19 -9.18 1.22 -17.93
CA GLY A 19 -8.59 0.04 -18.56
C GLY A 19 -7.85 0.33 -19.87
N PRO A 20 -8.36 1.19 -20.77
CA PRO A 20 -7.65 1.58 -21.98
C PRO A 20 -6.27 2.20 -21.72
N PHE A 21 -6.08 2.91 -20.59
CA PHE A 21 -4.77 3.49 -20.26
C PHE A 21 -3.68 2.44 -20.02
N VAL A 22 -4.02 1.18 -19.80
CA VAL A 22 -3.03 0.09 -19.70
C VAL A 22 -2.49 -0.31 -21.08
N PHE A 23 -3.30 -0.10 -22.12
CA PHE A 23 -2.92 -0.36 -23.52
C PHE A 23 -2.07 0.78 -24.10
N PHE A 24 -2.18 1.99 -23.56
CA PHE A 24 -1.40 3.16 -23.97
C PHE A 24 -0.24 3.43 -23.02
N ASP A 25 0.94 3.75 -23.54
CA ASP A 25 2.09 4.13 -22.71
C ASP A 25 1.93 5.56 -22.20
N ALA A 26 1.09 5.74 -21.17
CA ALA A 26 0.93 6.99 -20.45
C ALA A 26 2.19 7.27 -19.59
N GLN A 27 3.29 7.68 -20.23
CA GLN A 27 4.59 7.86 -19.57
C GLN A 27 4.73 9.21 -18.84
N LYS A 28 3.89 10.21 -19.15
CA LYS A 28 3.97 11.55 -18.51
C LYS A 28 3.05 11.65 -17.28
N THR A 29 3.37 10.88 -16.25
CA THR A 29 2.57 10.80 -15.01
C THR A 29 2.94 11.85 -13.96
N LYS A 30 4.02 12.62 -14.18
CA LYS A 30 4.53 13.62 -13.22
C LYS A 30 3.45 14.59 -12.73
N TYR A 31 2.69 15.22 -13.63
CA TYR A 31 1.68 16.20 -13.26
C TYR A 31 0.50 15.57 -12.52
N LEU A 32 0.10 14.37 -12.95
CA LEU A 32 -0.93 13.59 -12.28
C LEU A 32 -0.51 13.23 -10.84
N GLN A 33 0.74 12.79 -10.64
CA GLN A 33 1.28 12.49 -9.31
C GLN A 33 1.37 13.73 -8.42
N ILE A 34 1.79 14.88 -8.96
CA ILE A 34 1.81 16.14 -8.20
C ILE A 34 0.40 16.54 -7.78
N LEU A 35 -0.57 16.49 -8.69
CA LEU A 35 -1.97 16.80 -8.39
C LEU A 35 -2.54 15.87 -7.31
N THR A 36 -2.33 14.56 -7.44
CA THR A 36 -2.77 13.59 -6.44
C THR A 36 -2.11 13.81 -5.08
N SER A 37 -0.83 14.18 -5.06
CA SER A 37 -0.11 14.52 -3.82
C SER A 37 -0.73 15.75 -3.13
N LEU A 38 -1.01 16.82 -3.89
CA LEU A 38 -1.66 18.01 -3.36
C LEU A 38 -3.06 17.68 -2.80
N MET A 39 -3.86 16.90 -3.52
CA MET A 39 -5.17 16.45 -3.05
C MET A 39 -5.05 15.64 -1.75
N ARG A 40 -4.04 14.76 -1.63
CA ARG A 40 -3.76 13.99 -0.40
C ARG A 40 -3.48 14.90 0.78
N TRP A 41 -2.60 15.88 0.62
CA TRP A 41 -2.28 16.82 1.68
C TRP A 41 -3.52 17.60 2.15
N ILE A 42 -4.35 18.07 1.22
CA ILE A 42 -5.58 18.79 1.56
C ILE A 42 -6.56 17.87 2.30
N ALA A 43 -6.83 16.68 1.77
CA ALA A 43 -7.78 15.74 2.36
C ALA A 43 -7.34 15.28 3.75
N PHE A 44 -6.07 14.92 3.92
CA PHE A 44 -5.57 14.47 5.21
C PHE A 44 -5.55 15.58 6.27
N THR A 45 -5.09 16.78 5.90
CA THR A 45 -5.10 17.94 6.81
C THR A 45 -6.52 18.25 7.24
N MET A 46 -7.47 18.21 6.30
CA MET A 46 -8.88 18.41 6.57
C MET A 46 -9.43 17.37 7.55
N MET A 47 -9.18 16.07 7.33
CA MET A 47 -9.66 15.02 8.22
C MET A 47 -9.10 15.18 9.64
N ILE A 48 -7.83 15.54 9.77
CA ILE A 48 -7.20 15.79 11.08
C ILE A 48 -7.88 16.97 11.78
N ILE A 49 -8.04 18.10 11.10
CA ILE A 49 -8.66 19.31 11.68
C ILE A 49 -10.11 19.03 12.10
N LEU A 50 -10.91 18.39 11.25
CA LEU A 50 -12.31 18.08 11.54
C LEU A 50 -12.44 17.13 12.73
N ALA A 51 -11.60 16.10 12.79
CA ALA A 51 -11.60 15.18 13.92
C ALA A 51 -11.21 15.88 15.24
N LEU A 52 -10.18 16.73 15.21
CA LEU A 52 -9.78 17.51 16.39
C LEU A 52 -10.88 18.49 16.85
N ILE A 53 -11.57 19.15 15.93
CA ILE A 53 -12.71 20.03 16.26
C ILE A 53 -13.84 19.22 16.89
N ARG A 54 -14.15 18.03 16.38
CA ARG A 54 -15.22 17.18 16.91
C ARG A 54 -14.89 16.68 18.32
N ILE A 55 -13.66 16.22 18.54
CA ILE A 55 -13.15 15.80 19.85
C ILE A 55 -13.16 16.98 20.83
N GLY A 56 -12.68 18.16 20.42
CA GLY A 56 -12.62 19.35 21.27
C GLY A 56 -13.99 19.96 21.60
N LYS A 57 -15.06 19.55 20.92
CA LYS A 57 -16.45 19.93 21.24
C LYS A 57 -17.17 18.91 22.11
N ASP A 58 -16.45 17.96 22.71
CA ASP A 58 -16.98 16.83 23.48
C ASP A 58 -18.01 15.98 22.71
N ARG A 59 -17.90 15.96 21.37
CA ARG A 59 -18.71 15.13 20.47
C ARG A 59 -17.93 13.93 19.93
N GLY A 60 -16.82 13.58 20.60
CA GLY A 60 -16.08 12.35 20.33
C GLY A 60 -16.85 11.17 20.89
N GLU A 61 -17.35 10.30 20.02
CA GLU A 61 -18.11 9.11 20.43
C GLU A 61 -17.20 7.90 20.69
N GLY A 62 -15.91 8.02 20.35
CA GLY A 62 -14.93 6.94 20.41
C GLY A 62 -14.51 6.58 21.83
N HIS A 63 -14.84 5.36 22.26
CA HIS A 63 -14.43 4.79 23.55
C HIS A 63 -13.64 3.50 23.33
N PRO A 64 -12.35 3.59 22.92
CA PRO A 64 -11.56 2.41 22.61
C PRO A 64 -11.27 1.55 23.83
N ARG A 65 -11.34 0.23 23.64
CA ARG A 65 -10.82 -0.74 24.61
C ARG A 65 -9.29 -0.65 24.63
N MET A 66 -8.67 -0.69 25.82
CA MET A 66 -7.22 -0.53 25.99
C MET A 66 -6.39 -1.59 25.25
N ALA A 67 -6.91 -2.82 25.08
CA ALA A 67 -6.25 -3.85 24.31
C ALA A 67 -7.27 -4.85 23.74
N GLN A 68 -7.15 -5.15 22.44
CA GLN A 68 -7.92 -6.19 21.78
C GLN A 68 -7.01 -7.01 20.87
N ILE A 69 -6.68 -8.22 21.30
CA ILE A 69 -5.71 -9.10 20.60
C ILE A 69 -6.28 -9.62 19.27
N SER A 70 -7.60 -9.66 19.10
CA SER A 70 -8.23 -10.16 17.87
C SER A 70 -7.89 -9.32 16.63
N GLY A 71 -7.55 -8.04 16.78
CA GLY A 71 -7.18 -7.17 15.65
C GLY A 71 -5.70 -7.26 15.25
N VAL A 72 -4.85 -7.88 16.07
CA VAL A 72 -3.39 -7.93 15.86
C VAL A 72 -2.97 -8.60 14.55
N PRO A 73 -3.55 -9.76 14.14
CA PRO A 73 -3.19 -10.39 12.88
C PRO A 73 -3.47 -9.48 11.67
N ASN A 74 -4.64 -8.84 11.64
CA ASN A 74 -4.99 -7.96 10.55
C ASN A 74 -4.16 -6.66 10.57
N LEU A 75 -3.93 -6.09 11.76
CA LEU A 75 -3.05 -4.93 11.95
C LEU A 75 -1.66 -5.21 11.38
N PHE A 76 -1.11 -6.40 11.58
CA PHE A 76 0.18 -6.77 11.00
C PHE A 76 0.17 -6.66 9.47
N GLY A 77 -0.81 -7.28 8.81
CA GLY A 77 -0.94 -7.23 7.34
C GLY A 77 -1.07 -5.79 6.83
N VAL A 78 -1.94 -4.99 7.46
CA VAL A 78 -2.15 -3.59 7.12
C VAL A 78 -0.88 -2.76 7.35
N CYS A 79 -0.12 -2.99 8.41
CA CYS A 79 1.14 -2.30 8.67
C CYS A 79 2.20 -2.62 7.61
N VAL A 80 2.39 -3.91 7.28
CA VAL A 80 3.33 -4.32 6.22
C VAL A 80 2.93 -3.68 4.90
N TYR A 81 1.65 -3.71 4.55
CA TYR A 81 1.15 -3.04 3.34
C TYR A 81 1.40 -1.52 3.36
N SER A 82 1.11 -0.85 4.48
CA SER A 82 1.24 0.60 4.63
C SER A 82 2.69 1.09 4.47
N PHE A 83 3.67 0.28 4.90
CA PHE A 83 5.09 0.59 4.74
C PHE A 83 5.71 0.01 3.45
N MET A 84 4.89 -0.44 2.50
CA MET A 84 5.39 -0.95 1.22
C MET A 84 5.80 0.18 0.29
N CYS A 85 7.11 0.33 0.08
CA CYS A 85 7.67 1.21 -0.96
C CYS A 85 8.90 0.61 -1.67
N GLN A 86 9.33 -0.59 -1.26
CA GLN A 86 10.60 -1.21 -1.62
C GLN A 86 10.71 -1.52 -3.12
N HIS A 87 9.58 -1.72 -3.78
CA HIS A 87 9.52 -1.94 -5.24
C HIS A 87 9.85 -0.67 -6.05
N SER A 88 9.70 0.52 -5.47
CA SER A 88 9.99 1.81 -6.12
C SER A 88 11.25 2.49 -5.58
N LEU A 89 11.70 2.14 -4.37
CA LEU A 89 12.91 2.71 -3.76
C LEU A 89 14.15 2.64 -4.68
N PRO A 90 14.45 1.53 -5.39
CA PRO A 90 15.63 1.48 -6.25
C PRO A 90 15.65 2.57 -7.32
N SER A 91 14.54 2.78 -8.01
CA SER A 91 14.41 3.81 -9.05
C SER A 91 14.49 5.24 -8.50
N LEU A 92 14.06 5.45 -7.24
CA LEU A 92 14.19 6.73 -6.55
C LEU A 92 15.62 7.02 -6.09
N VAL A 93 16.34 5.99 -5.61
CA VAL A 93 17.69 6.13 -5.05
C VAL A 93 18.78 6.17 -6.12
N THR A 94 18.61 5.43 -7.22
CA THR A 94 19.57 5.36 -8.34
C THR A 94 20.02 6.73 -8.87
N PRO A 95 19.10 7.67 -9.20
CA PRO A 95 19.48 8.98 -9.75
C PRO A 95 20.07 9.96 -8.72
N ILE A 96 20.15 9.61 -7.43
CA ILE A 96 20.71 10.50 -6.40
C ILE A 96 22.25 10.52 -6.52
N SER A 97 22.80 11.72 -6.77
CA SER A 97 24.24 11.93 -6.94
C SER A 97 25.03 11.65 -5.65
N ASP A 98 24.62 12.20 -4.50
CA ASP A 98 25.26 11.94 -3.20
C ASP A 98 24.42 11.00 -2.33
N LYS A 99 24.94 9.79 -2.11
CA LYS A 99 24.27 8.73 -1.35
C LYS A 99 24.60 8.74 0.15
N ARG A 100 25.43 9.67 0.64
CA ARG A 100 25.89 9.72 2.06
C ARG A 100 24.73 9.80 3.06
N ARG A 101 23.69 10.57 2.75
CA ARG A 101 22.56 10.85 3.66
C ARG A 101 21.29 10.08 3.33
N VAL A 102 21.30 9.24 2.30
CA VAL A 102 20.09 8.53 1.83
C VAL A 102 19.51 7.64 2.94
N GLY A 103 20.35 6.93 3.68
CA GLY A 103 19.89 6.10 4.80
C GLY A 103 19.15 6.91 5.88
N THR A 104 19.72 8.05 6.29
CA THR A 104 19.08 8.95 7.27
C THR A 104 17.79 9.54 6.72
N LEU A 105 17.76 9.97 5.46
CA LEU A 105 16.55 10.49 4.82
C LEU A 105 15.43 9.46 4.80
N VAL A 106 15.74 8.20 4.45
CA VAL A 106 14.77 7.11 4.48
C VAL A 106 14.25 6.85 5.90
N VAL A 107 15.12 6.84 6.91
CA VAL A 107 14.67 6.67 8.31
C VAL A 107 13.76 7.82 8.75
N CYS A 108 14.13 9.06 8.45
CA CYS A 108 13.30 10.23 8.76
C CYS A 108 11.93 10.15 8.07
N ASP A 109 11.89 9.71 6.81
CA ASP A 109 10.64 9.54 6.05
C ASP A 109 9.74 8.47 6.67
N TYR A 110 10.28 7.30 7.02
CA TYR A 110 9.52 6.24 7.69
C TYR A 110 8.98 6.67 9.07
N VAL A 111 9.77 7.41 9.85
CA VAL A 111 9.32 7.97 11.15
C VAL A 111 8.20 8.98 10.95
N LEU A 112 8.31 9.85 9.95
CA LEU A 112 7.27 10.82 9.61
C LEU A 112 5.98 10.12 9.19
N ILE A 113 6.07 9.12 8.31
CA ILE A 113 4.93 8.30 7.86
C ILE A 113 4.26 7.62 9.06
N LEU A 114 5.04 7.02 9.96
CA LEU A 114 4.53 6.40 11.17
C LEU A 114 3.77 7.40 12.05
N GLY A 115 4.34 8.59 12.26
CA GLY A 115 3.69 9.66 13.02
C GLY A 115 2.37 10.09 12.39
N PHE A 116 2.34 10.19 11.06
CA PHE A 116 1.15 10.57 10.31
C PHE A 116 0.04 9.51 10.35
N TYR A 117 0.40 8.24 10.16
CA TYR A 117 -0.53 7.12 10.32
C TYR A 117 -1.04 7.00 11.75
N GLY A 118 -0.18 7.21 12.74
CA GLY A 118 -0.56 7.28 14.15
C GLY A 118 -1.59 8.39 14.37
N LEU A 119 -1.32 9.61 13.90
CA LEU A 119 -2.21 10.75 14.06
C LEU A 119 -3.59 10.48 13.42
N LEU A 120 -3.64 9.98 12.19
CA LEU A 120 -4.90 9.63 11.53
C LEU A 120 -5.66 8.53 12.28
N SER A 121 -4.95 7.48 12.73
CA SER A 121 -5.59 6.36 13.44
C SER A 121 -6.14 6.78 14.80
N PHE A 122 -5.36 7.53 15.60
CA PHE A 122 -5.82 8.01 16.90
C PHE A 122 -6.97 9.02 16.76
N THR A 123 -6.89 9.95 15.81
CA THR A 123 -8.01 10.87 15.56
C THR A 123 -9.27 10.12 15.15
N ALA A 124 -9.17 9.06 14.33
CA ALA A 124 -10.31 8.24 13.97
C ALA A 124 -10.95 7.55 15.18
N ILE A 125 -10.13 6.86 15.98
CA ILE A 125 -10.56 6.02 17.10
C ILE A 125 -11.24 6.83 18.21
N PHE A 126 -10.78 8.06 18.48
CA PHE A 126 -11.40 8.92 19.51
C PHE A 126 -12.57 9.76 18.98
N CYS A 127 -12.61 10.03 17.67
CA CYS A 127 -13.64 10.85 17.06
C CYS A 127 -14.93 10.06 16.80
N PHE A 128 -14.82 8.82 16.32
CA PHE A 128 -15.96 8.01 15.86
C PHE A 128 -16.16 6.77 16.74
N ASP A 129 -17.41 6.33 16.87
CA ASP A 129 -17.71 5.06 17.52
C ASP A 129 -17.11 3.89 16.73
N SER A 130 -16.47 2.97 17.45
CA SER A 130 -15.82 1.78 16.89
C SER A 130 -16.77 0.88 16.12
N SER A 131 -18.08 0.92 16.41
CA SER A 131 -19.10 0.11 15.73
C SER A 131 -19.51 0.64 14.35
N LEU A 132 -19.25 1.92 14.07
CA LEU A 132 -19.67 2.64 12.86
C LEU A 132 -18.49 3.06 11.97
N LEU A 133 -17.26 2.69 12.33
CA LEU A 133 -16.06 3.00 11.56
C LEU A 133 -16.09 2.28 10.21
N HIS A 134 -16.12 3.06 9.12
CA HIS A 134 -15.92 2.56 7.77
C HIS A 134 -14.44 2.23 7.48
N ASP A 135 -14.20 1.20 6.67
CA ASP A 135 -12.87 0.76 6.20
C ASP A 135 -12.01 1.92 5.66
N MET A 136 -12.64 2.87 4.96
CA MET A 136 -12.00 4.10 4.51
C MET A 136 -12.31 5.24 5.47
N TYR A 137 -11.28 5.77 6.12
CA TYR A 137 -11.42 6.86 7.09
C TYR A 137 -12.19 8.07 6.55
N THR A 138 -11.99 8.41 5.27
CA THR A 138 -12.62 9.56 4.59
C THR A 138 -14.15 9.47 4.55
N LEU A 139 -14.71 8.27 4.48
CA LEU A 139 -16.17 8.06 4.41
C LEU A 139 -16.86 8.35 5.74
N ASN A 140 -16.15 8.26 6.86
CA ASN A 140 -16.71 8.61 8.18
C ASN A 140 -17.07 10.09 8.30
N PHE A 141 -16.56 10.95 7.41
CA PHE A 141 -16.89 12.37 7.37
C PHE A 141 -18.03 12.73 6.41
N THR A 142 -18.54 11.77 5.62
CA THR A 142 -19.60 12.02 4.62
C THR A 142 -21.00 11.73 5.15
N ASP A 143 -21.15 10.63 5.87
CA ASP A 143 -22.43 10.17 6.38
C ASP A 143 -22.59 10.65 7.84
N ASN A 144 -23.42 11.70 8.05
CA ASN A 144 -23.83 12.21 9.38
C ASN A 144 -22.82 13.08 10.17
N CYS A 145 -21.85 13.72 9.52
CA CYS A 145 -20.95 14.62 10.25
C CYS A 145 -21.52 16.05 10.33
N ASP A 146 -22.24 16.38 11.41
CA ASP A 146 -22.73 17.74 11.74
C ASP A 146 -21.64 18.83 11.81
N VAL A 147 -20.37 18.41 11.81
CA VAL A 147 -19.21 19.31 11.86
C VAL A 147 -18.89 19.88 10.47
N LEU A 148 -19.34 19.22 9.40
CA LEU A 148 -19.08 19.62 8.02
C LEU A 148 -20.37 20.02 7.31
N ASP A 149 -20.87 21.23 7.59
CA ASP A 149 -22.09 21.78 6.96
C ASP A 149 -21.91 22.20 5.49
N ILE A 150 -20.68 22.13 4.96
CA ILE A 150 -20.38 22.54 3.59
C ILE A 150 -20.50 21.31 2.65
N PRO A 151 -21.51 21.24 1.78
CA PRO A 151 -21.74 20.08 0.91
C PRO A 151 -20.56 19.78 -0.01
N ALA A 152 -19.90 20.83 -0.53
CA ALA A 152 -18.74 20.70 -1.41
C ALA A 152 -17.58 19.92 -0.77
N LEU A 153 -17.36 20.13 0.53
CA LEU A 153 -16.28 19.47 1.27
C LEU A 153 -16.62 18.02 1.59
N ARG A 154 -17.89 17.71 1.87
CA ARG A 154 -18.39 16.33 2.01
C ARG A 154 -18.17 15.54 0.72
N TYR A 155 -18.56 16.10 -0.42
CA TYR A 155 -18.34 15.46 -1.72
C TYR A 155 -16.85 15.28 -2.03
N PHE A 156 -16.01 16.27 -1.71
CA PHE A 156 -14.57 16.17 -1.90
C PHE A 156 -13.97 15.00 -1.10
N LEU A 157 -14.29 14.88 0.19
CA LEU A 157 -13.78 13.78 1.03
C LEU A 157 -14.32 12.41 0.58
N GLY A 158 -15.58 12.33 0.17
CA GLY A 158 -16.18 11.09 -0.34
C GLY A 158 -15.57 10.62 -1.67
N LEU A 159 -15.25 11.55 -2.58
CA LEU A 159 -14.66 11.25 -3.88
C LEU A 159 -13.13 11.13 -3.86
N PHE A 160 -12.48 11.60 -2.80
CA PHE A 160 -11.03 11.57 -2.69
C PHE A 160 -10.40 10.18 -2.92
N PRO A 161 -10.89 9.09 -2.31
CA PRO A 161 -10.39 7.75 -2.61
C PRO A 161 -10.52 7.39 -4.10
N VAL A 162 -11.64 7.77 -4.73
CA VAL A 162 -11.89 7.53 -6.16
C VAL A 162 -10.85 8.25 -7.02
N PHE A 163 -10.57 9.52 -6.76
CA PHE A 163 -9.57 10.29 -7.51
C PHE A 163 -8.15 9.73 -7.36
N THR A 164 -7.77 9.38 -6.13
CA THR A 164 -6.43 8.84 -5.86
C THR A 164 -6.23 7.47 -6.50
N ILE A 165 -7.23 6.58 -6.44
CA ILE A 165 -7.17 5.27 -7.08
C ILE A 165 -7.18 5.41 -8.61
N SER A 166 -8.02 6.30 -9.15
CA SER A 166 -8.12 6.51 -10.60
C SER A 166 -6.81 6.99 -11.22
N THR A 167 -6.04 7.79 -10.48
CA THR A 167 -4.73 8.27 -10.95
C THR A 167 -3.64 7.20 -10.79
N ASN A 168 -3.65 6.46 -9.68
CA ASN A 168 -2.60 5.49 -9.38
C ASN A 168 -2.76 4.18 -10.18
N PHE A 169 -4.00 3.75 -10.43
CA PHE A 169 -4.29 2.48 -11.08
C PHE A 169 -3.63 2.35 -12.46
N PRO A 170 -3.78 3.31 -13.41
CA PRO A 170 -3.10 3.24 -14.70
C PRO A 170 -1.58 3.17 -14.59
N ILE A 171 -1.00 3.93 -13.66
CA ILE A 171 0.46 3.99 -13.47
C ILE A 171 0.98 2.60 -13.05
N ILE A 172 0.37 2.03 -12.01
CA ILE A 172 0.76 0.72 -11.47
C ILE A 172 0.52 -0.38 -12.52
N ALA A 173 -0.59 -0.31 -13.25
CA ALA A 173 -0.90 -1.28 -14.30
C ALA A 173 0.10 -1.22 -15.47
N VAL A 174 0.48 -0.02 -15.93
CA VAL A 174 1.53 0.11 -16.97
C VAL A 174 2.88 -0.41 -16.44
N THR A 175 3.23 -0.14 -15.18
CA THR A 175 4.44 -0.70 -14.57
C THR A 175 4.40 -2.23 -14.51
N LEU A 176 3.30 -2.83 -14.08
CA LEU A 176 3.16 -4.29 -14.01
C LEU A 176 3.20 -4.93 -15.40
N ARG A 177 2.55 -4.32 -16.40
CA ARG A 177 2.66 -4.74 -17.82
C ARG A 177 4.11 -4.75 -18.28
N ASN A 178 4.87 -3.70 -17.98
CA ASN A 178 6.29 -3.63 -18.35
C ASN A 178 7.14 -4.66 -17.61
N ASN A 179 6.85 -4.92 -16.33
CA ASN A 179 7.51 -5.98 -15.58
C ASN A 179 7.26 -7.36 -16.20
N TRP A 180 6.04 -7.64 -16.69
CA TRP A 180 5.75 -8.86 -17.43
C TRP A 180 6.58 -8.98 -18.71
N LYS A 181 6.67 -7.89 -19.48
CA LYS A 181 7.50 -7.85 -20.70
C LYS A 181 8.96 -8.15 -20.39
N THR A 182 9.51 -7.58 -19.32
CA THR A 182 10.89 -7.82 -18.88
C THR A 182 11.08 -9.26 -18.38
N LEU A 183 10.15 -9.79 -17.59
CA LEU A 183 10.25 -11.12 -16.99
C LEU A 183 10.31 -12.24 -18.04
N PHE A 184 9.51 -12.11 -19.11
CA PHE A 184 9.49 -13.09 -20.19
C PHE A 184 10.48 -12.78 -21.32
N HIS A 185 11.26 -11.69 -21.18
CA HIS A 185 12.14 -11.25 -22.26
C HIS A 185 13.28 -12.26 -22.39
N ARG A 186 13.51 -12.74 -23.61
CA ARG A 186 14.64 -13.60 -23.95
C ARG A 186 15.58 -12.80 -24.85
N ASP A 187 16.87 -12.83 -24.52
CA ASP A 187 17.91 -12.15 -25.30
C ASP A 187 17.80 -12.53 -26.78
N GLY A 188 17.55 -11.53 -27.63
CA GLY A 188 17.44 -11.66 -29.09
C GLY A 188 16.03 -11.88 -29.67
N GLY A 189 14.97 -11.96 -28.85
CA GLY A 189 13.59 -12.15 -29.32
C GLY A 189 12.71 -10.90 -29.19
N THR A 190 12.10 -10.44 -30.29
CA THR A 190 10.96 -9.51 -30.23
C THR A 190 9.68 -10.30 -29.97
N TYR A 191 8.77 -9.76 -29.15
CA TYR A 191 7.46 -10.39 -28.95
C TYR A 191 6.57 -10.23 -30.18
N PRO A 192 5.75 -11.24 -30.50
CA PRO A 192 4.66 -11.08 -31.46
C PRO A 192 3.75 -9.93 -31.03
N TRP A 193 3.26 -9.15 -32.01
CA TRP A 193 2.43 -7.96 -31.76
C TRP A 193 1.23 -8.24 -30.83
N VAL A 194 0.58 -9.40 -31.00
CA VAL A 194 -0.55 -9.85 -30.17
C VAL A 194 -0.14 -10.02 -28.71
N VAL A 195 1.03 -10.62 -28.45
CA VAL A 195 1.51 -10.83 -27.09
C VAL A 195 1.84 -9.48 -26.43
N ASP A 196 2.53 -8.61 -27.17
CA ASP A 196 2.98 -7.31 -26.66
C ASP A 196 1.85 -6.31 -26.36
N ARG A 197 0.83 -6.29 -27.23
CA ARG A 197 -0.26 -5.30 -27.20
C ARG A 197 -1.58 -5.82 -26.63
N ILE A 198 -1.81 -7.13 -26.57
CA ILE A 198 -3.07 -7.69 -26.10
C ILE A 198 -2.85 -8.54 -24.84
N VAL A 199 -1.95 -9.53 -24.89
CA VAL A 199 -1.77 -10.48 -23.78
C VAL A 199 -1.23 -9.78 -22.53
N PHE A 200 -0.14 -9.00 -22.63
CA PHE A 200 0.43 -8.33 -21.45
C PHE A 200 -0.52 -7.32 -20.80
N PRO A 201 -1.23 -6.44 -21.51
CA PRO A 201 -2.26 -5.60 -20.88
C PRO A 201 -3.39 -6.41 -20.23
N LEU A 202 -3.89 -7.47 -20.89
CA LEU A 202 -5.01 -8.27 -20.37
C LEU A 202 -4.64 -9.03 -19.09
N ILE A 203 -3.49 -9.71 -19.05
CA ILE A 203 -3.05 -10.41 -17.82
C ILE A 203 -2.82 -9.42 -16.66
N THR A 204 -2.58 -8.15 -16.97
CA THR A 204 -2.40 -7.10 -15.97
C THR A 204 -3.74 -6.55 -15.47
N LEU A 205 -4.76 -6.47 -16.34
CA LEU A 205 -6.05 -5.86 -16.03
C LEU A 205 -7.09 -6.84 -15.48
N VAL A 206 -7.14 -8.06 -16.03
CA VAL A 206 -8.18 -9.05 -15.73
C VAL A 206 -8.16 -9.51 -14.26
N PRO A 207 -7.01 -9.85 -13.64
CA PRO A 207 -7.02 -10.33 -12.26
C PRO A 207 -7.54 -9.28 -11.26
N PRO A 208 -7.09 -8.00 -11.28
CA PRO A 208 -7.68 -6.96 -10.42
C PRO A 208 -9.18 -6.78 -10.60
N ILE A 209 -9.69 -6.88 -11.83
CA ILE A 209 -11.13 -6.78 -12.11
C ILE A 209 -11.89 -7.93 -11.47
N ILE A 210 -11.42 -9.17 -11.64
CA ILE A 210 -12.03 -10.36 -11.03
C ILE A 210 -12.04 -10.21 -9.51
N VAL A 211 -10.91 -9.84 -8.91
CA VAL A 211 -10.80 -9.64 -7.46
C VAL A 211 -11.79 -8.58 -6.98
N ALA A 212 -11.92 -7.47 -7.71
CA ALA A 212 -12.86 -6.41 -7.36
C ALA A 212 -14.33 -6.85 -7.48
N PHE A 213 -14.69 -7.80 -8.35
CA PHE A 213 -16.05 -8.35 -8.42
C PHE A 213 -16.31 -9.42 -7.35
N CYS A 214 -15.28 -10.15 -6.92
CA CYS A 214 -15.42 -11.21 -5.93
C CYS A 214 -15.28 -10.70 -4.49
N THR A 215 -14.51 -9.63 -4.26
CA THR A 215 -14.11 -9.18 -2.92
C THR A 215 -14.66 -7.80 -2.61
N HIS A 216 -15.46 -7.71 -1.55
CA HIS A 216 -16.10 -6.46 -1.11
C HIS A 216 -15.53 -5.92 0.21
N ASN A 217 -14.67 -6.69 0.89
CA ASN A 217 -14.06 -6.30 2.15
C ASN A 217 -12.63 -5.82 1.90
N LEU A 218 -12.40 -4.52 2.01
CA LEU A 218 -11.10 -3.89 1.73
C LEU A 218 -10.08 -4.23 2.81
N GLU A 219 -10.53 -4.27 4.06
CA GLU A 219 -9.70 -4.61 5.22
C GLU A 219 -9.01 -5.97 5.05
N SER A 220 -9.78 -7.01 4.73
CA SER A 220 -9.27 -8.37 4.48
C SER A 220 -8.37 -8.42 3.25
N LEU A 221 -8.73 -7.74 2.16
CA LEU A 221 -7.93 -7.70 0.94
C LEU A 221 -6.54 -7.08 1.20
N VAL A 222 -6.49 -5.96 1.92
CA VAL A 222 -5.24 -5.29 2.30
C VAL A 222 -4.45 -6.14 3.31
N GLY A 223 -5.13 -6.73 4.29
CA GLY A 223 -4.52 -7.62 5.28
C GLY A 223 -3.82 -8.82 4.63
N ILE A 224 -4.50 -9.54 3.74
CA ILE A 224 -3.96 -10.70 3.02
C ILE A 224 -2.82 -10.26 2.10
N THR A 225 -3.03 -9.25 1.26
CA THR A 225 -1.98 -8.80 0.33
C THR A 225 -0.72 -8.31 1.05
N GLY A 226 -0.88 -7.55 2.13
CA GLY A 226 0.22 -7.12 3.00
C GLY A 226 0.92 -8.30 3.68
N ALA A 227 0.15 -9.22 4.25
CA ALA A 227 0.71 -10.37 4.97
C ALA A 227 1.47 -11.33 4.07
N TYR A 228 0.95 -11.68 2.89
CA TYR A 228 1.60 -12.65 2.00
C TYR A 228 2.61 -11.99 1.06
N ALA A 229 2.14 -11.10 0.18
CA ALA A 229 3.00 -10.48 -0.82
C ALA A 229 3.98 -9.49 -0.18
N GLY A 230 3.51 -8.71 0.80
CA GLY A 230 4.35 -7.78 1.55
C GLY A 230 5.46 -8.48 2.34
N THR A 231 5.16 -9.56 3.05
CA THR A 231 6.20 -10.33 3.76
C THR A 231 7.27 -10.87 2.81
N GLY A 232 6.87 -11.36 1.64
CA GLY A 232 7.81 -11.81 0.61
C GLY A 232 8.76 -10.70 0.16
N ILE A 233 8.20 -9.56 -0.25
CA ILE A 233 8.97 -8.45 -0.83
C ILE A 233 9.79 -7.69 0.22
N GLN A 234 9.26 -7.53 1.45
CA GLN A 234 9.91 -6.71 2.49
C GLN A 234 10.87 -7.50 3.38
N TYR A 235 10.58 -8.77 3.64
CA TYR A 235 11.37 -9.58 4.58
C TYR A 235 12.17 -10.65 3.85
N VAL A 236 11.51 -11.55 3.11
CA VAL A 236 12.15 -12.76 2.57
C VAL A 236 13.16 -12.43 1.47
N ILE A 237 12.75 -11.70 0.43
CA ILE A 237 13.61 -11.37 -0.72
C ILE A 237 14.86 -10.58 -0.27
N PRO A 238 14.77 -9.49 0.51
CA PRO A 238 15.93 -8.76 0.96
C PRO A 238 16.86 -9.60 1.84
N ALA A 239 16.31 -10.44 2.73
CA ALA A 239 17.12 -11.33 3.58
C ALA A 239 17.93 -12.32 2.74
N LEU A 240 17.30 -12.95 1.74
CA LEU A 240 17.99 -13.87 0.83
C LEU A 240 19.03 -13.16 -0.05
N LEU A 241 18.70 -11.99 -0.61
CA LEU A 241 19.64 -11.19 -1.39
C LEU A 241 20.88 -10.82 -0.58
N VAL A 242 20.71 -10.40 0.68
CA VAL A 242 21.84 -10.08 1.56
C VAL A 242 22.66 -11.34 1.88
N TYR A 243 22.02 -12.48 2.11
CA TYR A 243 22.70 -13.73 2.40
C TYR A 243 23.53 -14.25 1.23
N TYR A 244 22.93 -14.38 0.05
CA TYR A 244 23.60 -14.86 -1.15
C TYR A 244 24.61 -13.83 -1.66
N GLY A 245 24.29 -12.54 -1.61
CA GLY A 245 25.19 -11.46 -2.00
C GLY A 245 26.47 -11.43 -1.16
N ARG A 246 26.36 -11.59 0.17
CA ARG A 246 27.55 -11.69 1.04
C ARG A 246 28.41 -12.92 0.70
N ARG A 247 27.80 -14.08 0.49
CA ARG A 247 28.53 -15.30 0.12
C ARG A 247 29.22 -15.20 -1.24
N HIS A 248 28.61 -14.50 -2.19
CA HIS A 248 29.17 -14.31 -3.52
C HIS A 248 30.31 -13.29 -3.53
N LEU A 249 30.23 -12.23 -2.70
CA LEU A 249 31.26 -11.18 -2.64
C LEU A 249 32.53 -11.58 -1.89
N VAL A 250 32.43 -12.46 -0.87
CA VAL A 250 33.60 -12.93 -0.08
C VAL A 250 34.73 -13.50 -0.94
N PRO A 251 34.48 -14.40 -1.92
CA PRO A 251 35.54 -14.91 -2.79
C PRO A 251 36.01 -13.91 -3.86
N MET A 252 35.24 -12.86 -4.18
CA MET A 252 35.52 -11.94 -5.30
C MET A 252 36.26 -10.66 -4.88
N LEU A 253 35.97 -10.09 -3.72
CA LEU A 253 36.50 -8.77 -3.31
C LEU A 253 37.74 -8.84 -2.41
N GLY A 254 38.11 -10.03 -1.92
CA GLY A 254 39.07 -10.15 -0.82
C GLY A 254 38.54 -9.53 0.48
N THR A 255 39.24 -9.73 1.61
CA THR A 255 38.79 -9.24 2.93
C THR A 255 38.96 -7.74 3.15
N ASP A 256 39.65 -7.02 2.26
CA ASP A 256 40.11 -5.65 2.49
C ASP A 256 39.14 -4.55 2.03
N GLU A 257 38.22 -4.83 1.09
CA GLU A 257 37.23 -3.84 0.67
C GLU A 257 35.97 -3.85 1.55
N VAL A 258 35.86 -2.85 2.43
CA VAL A 258 34.68 -2.66 3.27
C VAL A 258 33.61 -1.87 2.51
N ASN A 259 32.47 -2.52 2.24
CA ASN A 259 31.30 -1.86 1.64
C ASN A 259 30.88 -0.62 2.46
N LYS A 260 30.98 0.57 1.85
CA LYS A 260 30.64 1.86 2.45
C LYS A 260 29.18 1.99 2.88
N HIS A 261 28.28 1.23 2.26
CA HIS A 261 26.84 1.17 2.57
C HIS A 261 26.46 -0.11 3.32
N ARG A 262 27.42 -0.76 3.98
CA ARG A 262 27.18 -1.99 4.76
C ARG A 262 26.17 -1.74 5.88
N SER A 263 25.15 -2.60 5.94
CA SER A 263 24.14 -2.55 7.00
C SER A 263 24.76 -2.78 8.39
N PRO A 264 24.18 -2.22 9.47
CA PRO A 264 24.60 -2.50 10.85
C PRO A 264 24.42 -3.99 11.23
N PHE A 265 23.52 -4.71 10.56
CA PHE A 265 23.22 -6.13 10.78
C PHE A 265 24.27 -7.05 10.13
N ARG A 266 25.43 -7.19 10.77
CA ARG A 266 26.60 -7.92 10.21
C ARG A 266 26.46 -9.44 10.25
N HIS A 267 25.86 -10.00 11.30
CA HIS A 267 25.76 -11.44 11.49
C HIS A 267 24.66 -12.08 10.64
N THR A 268 24.91 -13.30 10.15
CA THR A 268 23.94 -14.18 9.47
C THR A 268 22.74 -14.50 10.34
N PHE A 269 22.87 -14.39 11.67
CA PHE A 269 21.77 -14.50 12.62
C PHE A 269 20.57 -13.62 12.25
N TRP A 270 20.81 -12.39 11.79
CA TRP A 270 19.74 -11.46 11.41
C TRP A 270 18.93 -11.94 10.19
N VAL A 271 19.58 -12.65 9.26
CA VAL A 271 18.88 -13.25 8.11
C VAL A 271 17.91 -14.32 8.60
N TRP A 272 18.41 -15.24 9.44
CA TRP A 272 17.57 -16.30 10.01
C TRP A 272 16.45 -15.74 10.88
N PHE A 273 16.73 -14.74 11.71
CA PHE A 273 15.74 -14.05 12.50
C PHE A 273 14.61 -13.47 11.63
N VAL A 274 14.95 -12.77 10.55
CA VAL A 274 13.94 -12.19 9.64
C VAL A 274 13.11 -13.26 8.94
N VAL A 275 13.70 -14.38 8.53
CA VAL A 275 12.98 -15.50 7.90
C VAL A 275 12.06 -16.20 8.90
N VAL A 276 12.51 -16.44 10.13
CA VAL A 276 11.69 -17.02 11.21
C VAL A 276 10.54 -16.08 11.57
N TRP A 277 10.82 -14.78 11.70
CA TRP A 277 9.82 -13.77 11.95
C TRP A 277 8.77 -13.71 10.85
N ALA A 278 9.20 -13.66 9.58
CA ALA A 278 8.31 -13.72 8.41
C ALA A 278 7.41 -14.96 8.44
N THR A 279 7.98 -16.13 8.76
CA THR A 279 7.23 -17.39 8.88
C THR A 279 6.21 -17.32 10.01
N PHE A 280 6.60 -16.81 11.18
CA PHE A 280 5.71 -16.62 12.32
C PHE A 280 4.54 -15.70 11.98
N CYS A 281 4.80 -14.58 11.32
CA CYS A 281 3.78 -13.64 10.88
C CYS A 281 2.81 -14.26 9.87
N LEU A 282 3.31 -15.02 8.89
CA LEU A 282 2.46 -15.74 7.94
C LEU A 282 1.57 -16.77 8.64
N MET A 283 2.12 -17.54 9.59
CA MET A 283 1.35 -18.51 10.37
C MET A 283 0.24 -17.81 11.16
N PHE A 284 0.54 -16.68 11.80
CA PHE A 284 -0.42 -15.94 12.62
C PHE A 284 -1.58 -15.37 11.78
N VAL A 285 -1.29 -14.79 10.62
CA VAL A 285 -2.33 -14.29 9.70
C VAL A 285 -3.13 -15.43 9.09
N THR A 286 -2.47 -16.51 8.67
CA THR A 286 -3.15 -17.69 8.10
C THR A 286 -4.09 -18.32 9.13
N ALA A 287 -3.65 -18.44 10.38
CA ALA A 287 -4.49 -18.94 11.47
C ALA A 287 -5.70 -18.03 11.71
N ASN A 288 -5.52 -16.70 11.65
CA ASN A 288 -6.64 -15.77 11.80
C ASN A 288 -7.70 -15.94 10.71
N ILE A 289 -7.28 -16.05 9.45
CA ILE A 289 -8.19 -16.25 8.31
C ILE A 289 -8.99 -17.54 8.49
N ILE A 290 -8.33 -18.64 8.83
CA ILE A 290 -8.99 -19.94 9.05
C ILE A 290 -9.99 -19.86 10.21
N LEU A 291 -9.60 -19.24 11.33
CA LEU A 291 -10.45 -19.14 12.52
C LEU A 291 -11.65 -18.20 12.32
N GLU A 292 -11.49 -17.12 11.55
CA GLU A 292 -12.60 -16.24 11.16
C GLU A 292 -13.57 -16.91 10.19
N ASP A 293 -13.07 -17.66 9.21
CA ASP A 293 -13.91 -18.42 8.28
C ASP A 293 -14.68 -19.55 8.98
N THR A 294 -14.14 -20.11 10.06
CA THR A 294 -14.83 -21.14 10.87
C THR A 294 -15.92 -20.54 11.79
N LYS A 295 -15.95 -19.21 11.98
CA LYS A 295 -16.95 -18.50 12.80
C LYS A 295 -18.15 -17.95 12.01
N LYS A 296 -18.10 -17.98 10.68
CA LYS A 296 -19.22 -17.63 9.79
C LYS A 296 -20.13 -18.82 9.55
#